data_AF-A0A522F0N8-F1
#
_entry.id   AF-A0A522F0N8-F1
#
_cell.length_a   1.000
_cell.length_b   1.000
_cell.length_c   1.000
_cell.angle_alpha   90.00
_cell.angle_beta   90.00
_cell.angle_gamma   90.00
#
_symmetry.space_group_name_H-M   'P 1'
#
loop_
_entity.id
_entity.type
_entity.pdbx_description
1 polymer ?
#
loop_
_entity_poly.entity_id
_entity_poly.type
_entity_poly.pdbx_seq_one_letter_code
_entity_poly.pdbx_strand_id
1 'polypeptide(L)'
;QAGSILYLPVFQKGALVWTGDSHAMQSNGEIDVTALETSYEGITLQFIVRKDLKAEGVFDKTKRNGTSLFTWPIVENSEEWIVMGLHENLFEAMQFASRNAINFLVNTQGFTPQESYQFLSMVGNFDIPEAVNVIKNVAVHIPKETFKNLGKATTLSSGGKFPLTTPKNTVNATCAPQEGKIVE
;
A
#
# COMPACT_ATOMS: atom_id res chain seq x y z
N GLN A 1 -3.97 -0.51 7.95
CA GLN A 1 -5.22 0.00 8.56
C GLN A 1 -6.37 -0.96 8.24
N ALA A 2 -7.34 -1.13 9.15
CA ALA A 2 -8.55 -1.90 8.86
C ALA A 2 -9.40 -1.21 7.77
N GLY A 3 -9.89 -1.98 6.80
CA GLY A 3 -10.61 -1.46 5.63
C GLY A 3 -9.74 -1.20 4.40
N SER A 4 -8.42 -1.42 4.50
CA SER A 4 -7.50 -1.34 3.36
C SER A 4 -7.35 -2.69 2.67
N ILE A 5 -7.06 -2.64 1.37
CA ILE A 5 -6.65 -3.78 0.54
C ILE A 5 -5.18 -3.59 0.19
N LEU A 6 -4.37 -4.62 0.42
CA LEU A 6 -2.96 -4.64 0.02
C LEU A 6 -2.79 -5.58 -1.17
N TYR A 7 -2.30 -5.05 -2.29
CA TYR A 7 -1.94 -5.81 -3.47
C TYR A 7 -0.44 -6.11 -3.45
N LEU A 8 -0.10 -7.40 -3.50
CA LEU A 8 1.28 -7.88 -3.54
C LEU A 8 1.49 -8.82 -4.73
N PRO A 9 2.65 -8.76 -5.41
CA PRO A 9 3.03 -9.77 -6.39
C PRO A 9 3.26 -11.13 -5.73
N VAL A 10 2.71 -12.18 -6.33
CA VAL A 10 2.94 -13.57 -5.89
C VAL A 10 4.20 -14.10 -6.56
N PHE A 11 5.34 -14.05 -5.86
CA PHE A 11 6.63 -14.51 -6.41
C PHE A 11 6.90 -16.01 -6.24
N GLN A 12 6.14 -16.70 -5.38
CA GLN A 12 6.29 -18.12 -5.07
C GLN A 12 4.94 -18.82 -4.97
N LYS A 13 4.91 -20.13 -5.24
CA LYS A 13 3.69 -20.93 -5.13
C LYS A 13 3.12 -20.84 -3.71
N GLY A 14 1.81 -20.54 -3.62
CA GLY A 14 1.10 -20.40 -2.35
C GLY A 14 1.22 -19.04 -1.68
N ALA A 15 1.93 -18.08 -2.29
CA ALA A 15 2.19 -16.73 -1.78
C ALA A 15 2.97 -16.63 -0.46
N LEU A 16 2.84 -17.61 0.45
CA LEU A 16 3.56 -17.71 1.72
C LEU A 16 3.38 -16.47 2.60
N VAL A 17 2.13 -16.05 2.80
CA VAL A 17 1.80 -14.81 3.53
C VAL A 17 2.13 -14.95 5.02
N TRP A 18 2.78 -13.92 5.56
CA TRP A 18 3.01 -13.72 6.99
C TRP A 18 2.82 -12.23 7.34
N THR A 19 2.47 -11.94 8.60
CA THR A 19 2.26 -10.58 9.12
C THR A 19 2.68 -10.52 10.58
N GLY A 20 3.10 -9.34 11.03
CA GLY A 20 3.60 -9.02 12.36
C GLY A 20 3.72 -7.51 12.51
N ASP A 21 4.57 -7.03 13.43
CA ASP A 21 4.95 -5.62 13.57
C ASP A 21 3.73 -4.68 13.68
N SER A 22 2.96 -4.90 14.75
CA SER A 22 1.66 -4.26 14.94
C SER A 22 1.81 -2.95 15.69
N HIS A 23 1.31 -1.86 15.12
CA HIS A 23 1.41 -0.54 15.72
C HIS A 23 0.03 0.00 16.11
N ALA A 24 -0.09 0.51 17.33
CA ALA A 24 -1.29 1.24 17.75
C ALA A 24 -1.32 2.66 17.16
N MET A 25 -0.14 3.24 16.92
CA MET A 25 0.03 4.56 16.31
C MET A 25 1.45 4.67 15.72
N GLN A 26 1.55 5.24 14.52
CA GLN A 26 2.81 5.57 13.86
C GLN A 26 2.63 6.89 13.10
N SER A 27 3.67 7.73 13.07
CA SER A 27 3.73 8.90 12.19
C SER A 27 4.56 8.60 10.96
N ASN A 28 4.33 9.36 9.88
CA ASN A 28 5.23 9.39 8.74
C ASN A 28 6.67 9.67 9.19
N GLY A 29 7.59 8.85 8.73
CA GLY A 29 9.02 8.92 8.98
C GLY A 29 9.52 7.92 10.00
N GLU A 30 8.68 7.48 10.95
CA GLU A 30 9.06 6.53 12.01
C GLU A 30 10.39 6.90 12.69
N ILE A 31 10.61 8.20 12.95
CA ILE A 31 11.95 8.75 13.16
C ILE A 31 12.71 8.18 14.37
N ASP A 32 11.99 7.64 15.36
CA ASP A 32 12.57 7.04 16.56
C ASP A 32 12.76 5.53 16.41
N VAL A 33 12.83 5.04 15.15
CA VAL A 33 12.99 3.63 14.76
C VAL A 33 11.77 2.76 15.05
N THR A 34 11.00 3.06 16.09
CA THR A 34 9.80 2.33 16.49
C THR A 34 8.56 3.20 16.42
N ALA A 35 7.41 2.54 16.35
CA ALA A 35 6.11 3.14 16.54
C ALA A 35 5.62 2.95 17.99
N LEU A 36 4.33 3.20 18.23
CA LEU A 36 3.67 2.68 19.42
C LEU A 36 3.41 1.17 19.23
N GLU A 37 4.46 0.39 19.48
CA GLU A 37 4.48 -1.07 19.32
C GLU A 37 3.44 -1.77 20.19
N THR A 38 2.74 -2.74 19.61
CA THR A 38 1.70 -3.50 20.32
C THR A 38 1.50 -4.89 19.72
N SER A 39 0.65 -5.70 20.34
CA SER A 39 0.11 -6.94 19.79
C SER A 39 -1.35 -6.74 19.43
N TYR A 40 -1.77 -7.14 18.24
CA TYR A 40 -3.20 -7.27 17.95
C TYR A 40 -3.76 -8.52 18.63
N GLU A 41 -4.89 -8.38 19.35
CA GLU A 41 -5.63 -9.52 19.90
C GLU A 41 -6.08 -10.49 18.79
N GLY A 42 -6.39 -9.95 17.61
CA GLY A 42 -6.63 -10.73 16.41
C GLY A 42 -6.64 -9.87 15.16
N ILE A 43 -6.26 -10.46 14.03
CA ILE A 43 -6.34 -9.85 12.70
C ILE A 43 -7.18 -10.75 11.79
N THR A 44 -8.18 -10.18 11.12
CA THR A 44 -8.98 -10.89 10.12
C THR A 44 -8.54 -10.43 8.73
N LEU A 45 -8.04 -11.36 7.93
CA LEU A 45 -7.57 -11.13 6.57
C LEU A 45 -8.37 -11.97 5.58
N GLN A 46 -8.70 -11.39 4.43
CA GLN A 46 -9.23 -12.13 3.29
C GLN A 46 -8.21 -12.16 2.17
N PHE A 47 -7.90 -13.35 1.68
CA PHE A 47 -6.96 -13.55 0.57
C PHE A 47 -7.72 -13.80 -0.73
N ILE A 48 -7.42 -12.99 -1.75
CA ILE A 48 -8.00 -13.11 -3.09
C ILE A 48 -6.87 -13.14 -4.11
N VAL A 49 -6.84 -14.18 -4.95
CA VAL A 49 -5.86 -14.28 -6.04
C VAL A 49 -6.37 -13.55 -7.27
N ARG A 50 -5.67 -12.50 -7.70
CA ARG A 50 -5.98 -11.70 -8.89
C ARG A 50 -5.09 -12.10 -10.06
N LYS A 51 -5.65 -12.89 -11.00
CA LYS A 51 -4.93 -13.36 -12.20
C LYS A 51 -4.92 -12.34 -13.34
N ASP A 52 -5.82 -11.36 -13.27
CA ASP A 52 -5.98 -10.27 -14.23
C ASP A 52 -4.96 -9.14 -14.00
N LEU A 53 -4.49 -8.95 -12.77
CA LEU A 53 -3.41 -8.02 -12.43
C LEU A 53 -2.05 -8.70 -12.63
N LYS A 54 -1.49 -8.59 -13.83
CA LYS A 54 -0.25 -9.29 -14.19
C LYS A 54 0.98 -8.53 -13.69
N ALA A 55 1.66 -9.11 -12.70
CA ALA A 55 3.01 -8.70 -12.32
C ALA A 55 4.04 -9.39 -13.22
N GLU A 56 4.86 -8.61 -13.92
CA GLU A 56 5.97 -9.19 -14.68
C GLU A 56 7.03 -9.77 -13.74
N GLY A 57 7.80 -10.74 -14.21
CA GLY A 57 8.88 -11.34 -13.42
C GLY A 57 8.45 -12.23 -12.26
N VAL A 58 7.15 -12.56 -12.13
CA VAL A 58 6.67 -13.59 -11.18
C VAL A 58 7.42 -14.91 -11.38
N PHE A 59 7.50 -15.40 -12.62
CA PHE A 59 8.17 -16.66 -12.97
C PHE A 59 9.58 -16.48 -13.54
N ASP A 60 10.02 -15.25 -13.77
CA ASP A 60 11.34 -14.93 -14.33
C ASP A 60 11.99 -13.82 -13.49
N LYS A 61 12.90 -14.22 -12.59
CA LYS A 61 13.57 -13.28 -11.69
C LYS A 61 14.37 -12.21 -12.44
N THR A 62 14.82 -12.47 -13.67
CA THR A 62 15.59 -11.51 -14.47
C THR A 62 14.75 -10.29 -14.88
N LYS A 63 13.42 -10.42 -14.84
CA LYS A 63 12.46 -9.35 -15.16
C LYS A 63 12.00 -8.57 -13.94
N ARG A 64 12.51 -8.90 -12.73
CA ARG A 64 12.23 -8.16 -11.49
C ARG A 64 13.16 -6.95 -11.39
N ASN A 65 13.04 -6.03 -12.33
CA ASN A 65 13.84 -4.80 -12.41
C ASN A 65 13.10 -3.56 -11.87
N GLY A 66 11.93 -3.77 -11.26
CA GLY A 66 11.11 -2.69 -10.69
C GLY A 66 10.41 -1.80 -11.70
N THR A 67 10.32 -2.18 -12.99
CA THR A 67 9.67 -1.34 -14.01
C THR A 67 8.20 -1.68 -14.25
N SER A 68 7.73 -2.84 -13.77
CA SER A 68 6.33 -3.28 -13.95
C SER A 68 5.46 -2.84 -12.78
N LEU A 69 4.32 -2.20 -13.07
CA LEU A 69 3.41 -1.64 -12.06
C LEU A 69 3.08 -2.62 -10.92
N PHE A 70 2.62 -3.82 -11.25
CA PHE A 70 2.17 -4.80 -10.26
C PHE A 70 3.31 -5.61 -9.61
N THR A 71 4.57 -5.22 -9.84
CA THR A 71 5.72 -5.77 -9.09
C THR A 71 5.99 -5.03 -7.79
N TRP A 72 5.25 -3.96 -7.52
CA TRP A 72 5.34 -3.15 -6.31
C TRP A 72 4.09 -3.30 -5.43
N PRO A 73 4.22 -3.07 -4.12
CA PRO A 73 3.05 -2.95 -3.25
C PRO A 73 2.16 -1.78 -3.67
N ILE A 74 0.85 -2.02 -3.66
CA ILE A 74 -0.17 -0.99 -3.80
C ILE A 74 -1.17 -1.18 -2.67
N VAL A 75 -1.51 -0.10 -1.98
CA VAL A 75 -2.60 -0.11 -1.01
C VAL A 75 -3.80 0.62 -1.61
N GLU A 76 -4.99 0.14 -1.31
CA GLU A 76 -6.24 0.76 -1.72
C GLU A 76 -7.17 0.82 -0.52
N ASN A 77 -7.73 1.99 -0.21
CA ASN A 77 -8.78 2.16 0.78
C ASN A 77 -10.03 2.79 0.14
N SER A 78 -11.00 3.23 0.94
CA SER A 78 -12.23 3.85 0.42
C SER A 78 -12.02 5.19 -0.30
N GLU A 79 -10.92 5.87 -0.03
CA GLU A 79 -10.68 7.26 -0.42
C GLU A 79 -9.61 7.38 -1.50
N GLU A 80 -8.60 6.51 -1.50
CA GLU A 80 -7.39 6.67 -2.31
C GLU A 80 -6.75 5.35 -2.71
N TRP A 81 -5.87 5.45 -3.71
CA TRP A 81 -4.82 4.46 -3.97
C TRP A 81 -3.51 5.02 -3.44
N ILE A 82 -2.70 4.16 -2.83
CA ILE A 82 -1.40 4.48 -2.26
C ILE A 82 -0.37 3.62 -2.99
N VAL A 83 0.47 4.25 -3.80
CA VAL A 83 1.47 3.60 -4.64
C VAL A 83 2.85 3.84 -4.03
N MET A 84 3.66 2.79 -3.89
CA MET A 84 4.91 2.86 -3.14
C MET A 84 6.15 2.80 -4.04
N GLY A 85 7.23 3.42 -3.55
CA GLY A 85 8.60 3.22 -4.02
C GLY A 85 9.50 2.89 -2.83
N LEU A 86 10.31 1.85 -2.99
CA LEU A 86 11.16 1.33 -1.92
C LEU A 86 12.61 1.30 -2.38
N HIS A 87 13.53 1.87 -1.60
CA HIS A 87 14.97 1.82 -1.90
C HIS A 87 15.83 2.16 -0.67
N GLU A 88 17.09 1.72 -0.65
CA GLU A 88 18.05 2.08 0.42
C GLU A 88 18.35 3.57 0.52
N ASN A 89 18.13 4.28 -0.58
CA ASN A 89 18.29 5.72 -0.72
C ASN A 89 16.92 6.37 -0.93
N LEU A 90 16.59 7.34 -0.10
CA LEU A 90 15.28 8.00 -0.10
C LEU A 90 14.96 8.73 -1.43
N PHE A 91 15.96 9.33 -2.08
CA PHE A 91 15.76 10.01 -3.36
C PHE A 91 15.46 9.01 -4.48
N GLU A 92 16.12 7.84 -4.48
CA GLU A 92 15.77 6.75 -5.40
C GLU A 92 14.39 6.17 -5.10
N ALA A 93 14.01 6.02 -3.82
CA ALA A 93 12.66 5.60 -3.43
C ALA A 93 11.60 6.56 -3.98
N MET A 94 11.84 7.88 -3.90
CA MET A 94 10.99 8.91 -4.50
C MET A 94 10.88 8.77 -6.03
N GLN A 95 11.99 8.49 -6.72
CA GLN A 95 11.96 8.25 -8.17
C GLN A 95 11.15 7.00 -8.52
N PHE A 96 11.30 5.91 -7.77
CA PHE A 96 10.48 4.70 -7.96
C PHE A 96 9.01 4.96 -7.69
N ALA A 97 8.67 5.62 -6.57
CA ALA A 97 7.30 5.95 -6.21
C ALA A 97 6.62 6.78 -7.32
N SER A 98 7.34 7.78 -7.84
CA SER A 98 6.87 8.61 -8.96
C SER A 98 6.64 7.81 -10.24
N ARG A 99 7.60 6.97 -10.65
CA ARG A 99 7.49 6.12 -11.85
C ARG A 99 6.34 5.12 -11.70
N ASN A 100 6.19 4.54 -10.52
CA ASN A 100 5.12 3.59 -10.22
C ASN A 100 3.74 4.26 -10.27
N ALA A 101 3.60 5.45 -9.70
CA ALA A 101 2.36 6.23 -9.75
C ALA A 101 2.00 6.66 -11.18
N ILE A 102 2.97 7.04 -12.00
CA ILE A 102 2.76 7.33 -13.42
C ILE A 102 2.29 6.08 -14.17
N ASN A 103 3.02 4.96 -14.01
CA ASN A 103 2.62 3.69 -14.60
C ASN A 103 1.22 3.26 -14.15
N PHE A 104 0.86 3.53 -12.88
CA PHE A 104 -0.46 3.28 -12.35
C PHE A 104 -1.54 4.04 -13.11
N LEU A 105 -1.39 5.35 -13.24
CA LEU A 105 -2.36 6.21 -13.94
C LEU A 105 -2.48 5.86 -15.42
N VAL A 106 -1.36 5.55 -16.09
CA VAL A 106 -1.35 5.13 -17.49
C VAL A 106 -2.13 3.82 -17.67
N ASN A 107 -1.79 2.79 -16.88
CA ASN A 107 -2.33 1.44 -17.10
C ASN A 107 -3.75 1.25 -16.55
N THR A 108 -4.17 2.05 -15.57
CA THR A 108 -5.47 1.86 -14.90
C THR A 108 -6.47 2.96 -15.20
N GLN A 109 -6.00 4.18 -15.43
CA GLN A 109 -6.84 5.35 -15.68
C GLN A 109 -6.73 5.88 -17.11
N GLY A 110 -5.85 5.33 -17.95
CA GLY A 110 -5.73 5.71 -19.36
C GLY A 110 -5.15 7.12 -19.58
N PHE A 111 -4.36 7.63 -18.63
CA PHE A 111 -3.62 8.87 -18.81
C PHE A 111 -2.42 8.63 -19.73
N THR A 112 -1.96 9.68 -20.42
CA THR A 112 -0.61 9.69 -20.98
C THR A 112 0.43 9.86 -19.86
N PRO A 113 1.71 9.51 -20.09
CA PRO A 113 2.76 9.79 -19.11
C PRO A 113 2.84 11.27 -18.73
N GLN A 114 2.70 12.18 -19.69
CA GLN A 114 2.77 13.63 -19.48
C GLN A 114 1.59 14.14 -18.62
N GLU A 115 0.37 13.69 -18.90
CA GLU A 115 -0.80 14.01 -18.07
C GLU A 115 -0.63 13.45 -16.66
N SER A 116 -0.05 12.26 -16.52
CA SER A 116 0.21 11.64 -15.21
C SER A 116 1.19 12.48 -14.39
N TYR A 117 2.28 12.97 -15.00
CA TYR A 117 3.21 13.90 -14.35
C TYR A 117 2.51 15.18 -13.88
N GLN A 118 1.72 15.81 -14.74
CA GLN A 118 1.00 17.04 -14.40
C GLN A 118 -0.01 16.80 -13.27
N PHE A 119 -0.79 15.73 -13.36
CA PHE A 119 -1.77 15.34 -12.36
C PHE A 119 -1.11 15.10 -11.01
N LEU A 120 -0.04 14.31 -10.94
CA LEU A 120 0.63 14.01 -9.69
C LEU A 120 1.25 15.25 -9.04
N SER A 121 1.75 16.21 -9.82
CA SER A 121 2.26 17.48 -9.28
C SER A 121 1.19 18.39 -8.67
N MET A 122 -0.09 18.24 -9.06
CA MET A 122 -1.19 19.09 -8.60
C MET A 122 -2.08 18.40 -7.56
N VAL A 123 -2.20 17.07 -7.64
CA VAL A 123 -3.20 16.28 -6.92
C VAL A 123 -2.56 15.15 -6.12
N GLY A 124 -1.42 14.61 -6.58
CA GLY A 124 -0.72 13.55 -5.86
C GLY A 124 -0.14 14.09 -4.56
N ASN A 125 -0.34 13.36 -3.46
CA ASN A 125 0.28 13.67 -2.18
C ASN A 125 1.39 12.65 -1.90
N PHE A 126 2.61 13.13 -1.68
CA PHE A 126 3.78 12.29 -1.44
C PHE A 126 4.18 12.38 0.02
N ASP A 127 4.36 11.24 0.67
CA ASP A 127 4.90 11.17 2.02
C ASP A 127 5.93 10.05 2.18
N ILE A 128 6.55 10.02 3.36
CA ILE A 128 7.59 9.08 3.73
C ILE A 128 7.02 8.27 4.90
N PRO A 129 6.43 7.08 4.66
CA PRO A 129 5.89 6.27 5.75
C PRO A 129 6.96 5.90 6.79
N GLU A 130 8.16 5.55 6.33
CA GLU A 130 9.32 5.29 7.19
C GLU A 130 10.64 5.69 6.49
N ALA A 131 11.63 6.10 7.27
CA ALA A 131 12.96 6.48 6.79
C ALA A 131 14.12 5.80 7.55
N VAL A 132 13.80 4.85 8.42
CA VAL A 132 14.71 4.33 9.46
C VAL A 132 15.22 2.93 9.16
N ASN A 133 14.49 2.15 8.35
CA ASN A 133 14.94 0.83 7.96
C ASN A 133 16.06 0.90 6.90
N VAL A 134 16.66 -0.27 6.61
CA VAL A 134 17.65 -0.39 5.53
C VAL A 134 17.05 0.13 4.22
N ILE A 135 15.83 -0.31 3.91
CA ILE A 135 15.01 0.16 2.79
C ILE A 135 14.08 1.25 3.30
N LYS A 136 14.01 2.37 2.58
CA LYS A 136 13.15 3.52 2.88
C LYS A 136 11.92 3.47 1.99
N ASN A 137 10.81 3.98 2.48
CA ASN A 137 9.54 4.01 1.79
C ASN A 137 9.11 5.43 1.42
N VAL A 138 8.70 5.61 0.18
CA VAL A 138 7.96 6.78 -0.27
C VAL A 138 6.63 6.31 -0.83
N ALA A 139 5.54 6.89 -0.34
CA ALA A 139 4.20 6.59 -0.80
C ALA A 139 3.58 7.78 -1.55
N VAL A 140 2.80 7.46 -2.58
CA VAL A 140 2.05 8.41 -3.41
C VAL A 140 0.57 8.14 -3.24
N HIS A 141 -0.10 9.07 -2.57
CA HIS A 141 -1.52 9.09 -2.32
C HIS A 141 -2.25 9.71 -3.50
N ILE A 142 -3.13 8.94 -4.14
CA ILE A 142 -3.92 9.32 -5.31
C ILE A 142 -5.40 9.27 -4.93
N PRO A 143 -6.07 10.42 -4.73
CA PRO A 143 -7.47 10.47 -4.31
C PRO A 143 -8.39 9.93 -5.40
N LYS A 144 -9.31 9.03 -5.03
CA LYS A 144 -10.28 8.43 -5.97
C LYS A 144 -11.38 9.40 -6.38
N GLU A 145 -11.67 10.39 -5.53
CA GLU A 145 -12.72 11.38 -5.77
C GLU A 145 -12.55 12.08 -7.13
N THR A 146 -11.32 12.37 -7.53
CA THR A 146 -11.02 13.04 -8.80
C THR A 146 -11.39 12.21 -10.04
N PHE A 147 -11.65 10.92 -9.89
CA PHE A 147 -11.98 10.00 -10.97
C PHE A 147 -13.48 9.65 -11.04
N LYS A 148 -14.25 9.88 -9.97
CA LYS A 148 -15.68 9.53 -9.91
C LYS A 148 -16.51 10.21 -11.00
N ASN A 149 -16.24 11.50 -11.23
CA ASN A 149 -16.99 12.30 -12.20
C ASN A 149 -16.60 11.99 -13.66
N LEU A 150 -15.58 11.15 -13.87
CA LEU A 150 -15.07 10.79 -15.20
C LEU A 150 -15.58 9.42 -15.67
N GLY A 151 -16.44 8.74 -14.89
CA GLY A 151 -16.93 7.39 -15.20
C GLY A 151 -15.83 6.33 -15.22
N LYS A 152 -14.65 6.62 -14.63
CA LYS A 152 -13.51 5.70 -14.58
C LYS A 152 -13.65 4.75 -13.40
N ALA A 153 -13.00 3.58 -13.51
CA ALA A 153 -12.97 2.61 -12.42
C ALA A 153 -12.22 3.19 -11.20
N THR A 154 -12.94 3.34 -10.10
CA THR A 154 -12.42 3.87 -8.82
C THR A 154 -11.92 2.78 -7.88
N THR A 155 -11.85 1.53 -8.37
CA THR A 155 -11.28 0.42 -7.62
C THR A 155 -10.54 -0.53 -8.54
N LEU A 156 -9.44 -1.10 -8.05
CA LEU A 156 -8.80 -2.22 -8.72
C LEU A 156 -9.58 -3.51 -8.48
N SER A 157 -10.46 -3.56 -7.48
CA SER A 157 -11.26 -4.74 -7.15
C SER A 157 -12.51 -4.85 -8.03
N SER A 158 -12.49 -5.81 -8.96
CA SER A 158 -13.56 -6.03 -9.95
C SER A 158 -14.90 -6.48 -9.37
N GLY A 159 -14.94 -6.91 -8.11
CA GLY A 159 -16.15 -7.43 -7.45
C GLY A 159 -16.99 -6.40 -6.68
N GLY A 160 -16.60 -5.12 -6.64
CA GLY A 160 -17.32 -4.08 -5.89
C GLY A 160 -17.44 -4.31 -4.36
N LYS A 161 -16.80 -5.36 -3.83
CA LYS A 161 -16.73 -5.64 -2.39
C LYS A 161 -15.42 -5.09 -1.85
N PHE A 162 -15.49 -4.06 -1.00
CA PHE A 162 -14.53 -3.89 0.08
C PHE A 162 -14.91 -4.90 1.16
N PRO A 163 -14.28 -6.08 1.26
CA PRO A 163 -14.86 -7.19 2.00
C PRO A 163 -14.66 -7.10 3.51
N LEU A 164 -14.02 -6.04 4.00
CA LEU A 164 -13.83 -5.81 5.43
C LEU A 164 -14.22 -4.36 5.70
N THR A 165 -15.51 -4.11 5.94
CA THR A 165 -15.90 -2.85 6.56
C THR A 165 -15.08 -2.70 7.83
N THR A 166 -14.35 -1.59 7.97
CA THR A 166 -13.70 -1.23 9.23
C THR A 166 -14.74 -1.38 10.34
N PRO A 167 -14.51 -2.25 11.35
CA PRO A 167 -15.42 -2.33 12.48
C PRO A 167 -15.60 -0.92 13.03
N LYS A 168 -16.85 -0.49 13.24
CA LYS A 168 -17.09 0.80 13.91
C LYS A 168 -16.43 0.69 15.28
N ASN A 169 -15.44 1.53 15.55
CA ASN A 169 -14.87 1.68 16.90
C ASN A 169 -16.04 1.99 17.84
N THR A 170 -16.44 1.01 18.65
CA THR A 170 -17.28 1.28 19.80
C THR A 170 -16.47 2.19 20.70
N VAL A 171 -17.00 3.38 20.99
CA VAL A 171 -16.33 4.54 21.62
C VAL A 171 -15.72 4.24 23.01
N ASN A 172 -15.84 3.00 23.50
CA ASN A 172 -15.30 2.52 24.77
C ASN A 172 -14.27 1.39 24.58
N ALA A 173 -13.47 1.40 23.52
CA ALA A 173 -12.32 0.49 23.43
C ALA A 173 -11.28 0.96 24.47
N THR A 174 -11.30 0.35 25.66
CA THR A 174 -10.25 0.55 26.65
C THR A 174 -9.00 -0.17 26.17
N CYS A 175 -8.01 0.58 25.66
CA CYS A 175 -6.67 0.06 25.50
C CYS A 175 -6.01 0.04 26.89
N ALA A 176 -6.11 -1.09 27.59
CA ALA A 176 -5.21 -1.34 28.71
C ALA A 176 -3.85 -1.67 28.10
N PRO A 177 -2.77 -0.92 28.39
CA PRO A 177 -1.44 -1.29 27.93
C PRO A 177 -1.19 -2.73 28.39
N GLN A 178 -0.93 -3.62 27.42
CA GLN A 178 -0.41 -4.93 27.74
C GLN A 178 1.04 -4.72 28.14
N GLU A 179 1.29 -4.43 29.43
CA GLU A 179 2.61 -4.72 29.99
C GLU A 179 2.89 -6.19 29.69
N GLY A 180 4.04 -6.46 29.07
CA GLY A 180 4.35 -7.73 28.42
C GLY A 180 3.88 -8.91 29.25
N LYS A 181 2.87 -9.63 28.76
CA LYS A 181 2.49 -10.91 29.35
C LYS A 181 3.68 -11.84 29.15
N ILE A 182 4.49 -12.02 30.19
CA ILE A 182 5.45 -13.11 30.26
C ILE A 182 4.60 -14.37 30.34
N VAL A 183 4.51 -15.09 29.22
CA VAL A 183 3.93 -16.43 29.19
C VAL A 183 5.02 -17.36 29.69
N GLU A 184 4.92 -17.78 30.95
CA GLU A 184 5.73 -18.86 31.52
C GLU A 184 5.36 -20.23 30.93
#